data_AF-A0A315XRJ6-F1
#
_entry.id   AF-A0A315XRJ6-F1
#
_cell.length_a   1.000
_cell.length_b   1.000
_cell.length_c   1.000
_cell.angle_alpha   90.00
_cell.angle_beta   90.00
_cell.angle_gamma   90.00
#
_symmetry.space_group_name_H-M   'P 1'
#
loop_
_entity.id
_entity.type
_entity.pdbx_description
1 polymer ?
#
loop_
_entity_poly.entity_id
_entity_poly.type
_entity_poly.pdbx_seq_one_letter_code
_entity_poly.pdbx_strand_id
1 'polypeptide(L)'
;MTEYCSKCGEKLKENALFCANCGEKVPNRNKKFPIKYIILIVIVAIVAVAIASTLFIPGPTQIVKVDDVEFQLPADYVMEPDRTEVSIDENVKSTAMAWSNEKYFIEIGVTKTPGSGFDSEEVAASLEGTPTKMYGYSGYYLEYENQGAAFIFGLKDEVCMIYVSHPDAFDDVKVIGQVYE
;
A
#
# COMPACT_ATOMS: atom_id res chain seq x y z
N MET A 1 -9.73 -25.31 -32.64
CA MET A 1 -10.41 -26.57 -32.26
C MET A 1 -10.94 -27.18 -33.54
N THR A 2 -10.50 -28.37 -33.94
CA THR A 2 -10.94 -29.00 -35.20
C THR A 2 -12.26 -29.71 -34.96
N GLU A 3 -13.35 -29.26 -35.58
CA GLU A 3 -14.64 -29.95 -35.52
C GLU A 3 -14.68 -31.09 -36.55
N TYR A 4 -15.32 -32.20 -36.18
CA TYR A 4 -15.52 -33.37 -37.03
C TYR A 4 -17.01 -33.60 -37.26
N CYS A 5 -17.37 -34.15 -38.40
CA CYS A 5 -18.76 -34.48 -38.72
C CYS A 5 -19.28 -35.56 -37.77
N SER A 6 -20.38 -35.28 -37.08
CA SER A 6 -21.01 -36.23 -36.15
C SER A 6 -21.56 -37.50 -36.81
N LYS A 7 -21.73 -37.51 -38.14
CA LYS A 7 -22.28 -38.64 -38.90
C LYS A 7 -21.22 -39.50 -39.59
N CYS A 8 -20.19 -38.90 -40.17
CA CYS A 8 -19.19 -39.63 -40.95
C CYS A 8 -17.75 -39.50 -40.44
N GLY A 9 -17.50 -38.68 -39.40
CA GLY A 9 -16.17 -38.50 -38.84
C GLY A 9 -15.22 -37.63 -39.67
N GLU A 10 -15.64 -37.13 -40.83
CA GLU A 10 -14.82 -36.25 -41.68
C GLU A 10 -14.47 -34.93 -40.97
N LYS A 11 -13.25 -34.44 -41.18
CA LYS A 11 -12.81 -33.15 -40.63
C LYS A 11 -13.58 -32.01 -41.31
N LEU A 12 -14.26 -31.19 -40.52
CA LEU A 12 -15.01 -30.05 -41.02
C LEU A 12 -14.08 -28.84 -41.22
N LYS A 13 -14.29 -28.10 -42.30
CA LYS A 13 -13.68 -26.77 -42.49
C LYS A 13 -14.30 -25.78 -41.50
N GLU A 14 -13.51 -24.79 -41.07
CA GLU A 14 -14.04 -23.71 -40.22
C GLU A 14 -15.27 -23.07 -40.87
N ASN A 15 -16.36 -22.96 -40.11
CA ASN A 15 -17.65 -22.42 -40.55
C ASN A 15 -18.36 -23.20 -41.68
N ALA A 16 -18.04 -24.48 -41.91
CA ALA A 16 -18.78 -25.32 -42.85
C ALA A 16 -20.25 -25.44 -42.42
N LEU A 17 -21.20 -25.15 -43.33
CA LEU A 17 -22.64 -25.30 -43.08
C LEU A 17 -23.13 -26.75 -43.29
N PHE A 18 -22.41 -27.50 -44.13
CA PHE A 18 -22.68 -28.89 -44.47
C PHE A 18 -21.38 -29.67 -44.57
N CYS A 19 -21.42 -30.97 -44.28
CA CYS A 19 -20.30 -31.86 -44.50
C CYS A 19 -20.10 -32.11 -46.00
N ALA A 20 -18.89 -31.83 -46.51
CA ALA A 20 -18.57 -32.04 -47.92
C ALA A 20 -18.54 -33.52 -48.34
N ASN A 21 -18.42 -34.45 -47.38
CA ASN A 21 -18.35 -35.88 -47.64
C ASN A 21 -19.76 -36.52 -47.64
N CYS A 22 -20.56 -36.30 -46.57
CA CYS A 22 -21.85 -36.99 -46.40
C CYS A 22 -23.10 -36.10 -46.53
N GLY A 23 -22.94 -34.80 -46.78
CA GLY A 23 -24.04 -33.84 -46.94
C GLY A 23 -24.76 -33.45 -45.65
N GLU A 24 -24.35 -33.98 -44.49
CA GLU A 24 -25.00 -33.69 -43.20
C GLU A 24 -24.88 -32.21 -42.83
N LYS A 25 -25.96 -31.62 -42.31
CA LYS A 25 -25.97 -30.22 -41.90
C LYS A 25 -25.18 -30.04 -40.60
N VAL A 26 -24.22 -29.12 -40.61
CA VAL A 26 -23.42 -28.81 -39.42
C VAL A 26 -24.20 -27.82 -38.55
N PRO A 27 -24.42 -28.11 -37.25
CA PRO A 27 -25.10 -27.19 -36.36
C PRO A 27 -24.23 -25.95 -36.15
N ASN A 28 -24.65 -24.81 -36.72
CA ASN A 28 -23.97 -23.54 -36.55
C ASN A 28 -24.09 -23.08 -35.08
N ARG A 29 -23.05 -23.34 -34.28
CA ARG A 29 -22.95 -22.89 -32.90
C ARG A 29 -22.39 -21.46 -32.84
N ASN A 30 -22.97 -20.53 -33.59
CA ASN A 30 -22.73 -19.12 -33.35
C ASN A 30 -23.51 -18.71 -32.09
N LYS A 31 -22.95 -19.03 -30.91
CA LYS A 31 -23.45 -18.52 -29.63
C LYS A 31 -23.20 -17.01 -29.60
N LYS A 32 -24.06 -16.24 -30.28
CA LYS A 32 -24.19 -14.82 -30.01
C LYS A 32 -24.78 -14.70 -28.61
N PHE A 33 -23.93 -14.47 -27.60
CA PHE A 33 -24.41 -14.06 -26.29
C PHE A 33 -25.29 -12.82 -26.53
N PRO A 34 -26.60 -12.91 -26.23
CA PRO A 34 -27.49 -11.83 -26.63
C PRO A 34 -27.14 -10.60 -25.79
N ILE A 35 -26.95 -9.48 -26.48
CA ILE A 35 -26.41 -8.20 -25.98
C ILE A 35 -27.06 -7.76 -24.64
N LYS A 36 -28.33 -8.10 -24.42
CA LYS A 36 -29.04 -7.87 -23.15
C LYS A 36 -28.34 -8.46 -21.91
N TYR A 37 -27.69 -9.63 -22.02
CA TYR A 37 -26.93 -10.21 -20.91
C TYR A 37 -25.59 -9.52 -20.69
N ILE A 38 -24.97 -8.98 -21.75
CA ILE A 38 -23.73 -8.20 -21.61
C ILE A 38 -24.03 -6.92 -20.82
N ILE A 39 -25.11 -6.22 -21.16
CA ILE A 39 -25.56 -5.03 -20.43
C ILE A 39 -25.87 -5.39 -18.96
N LEU A 40 -26.57 -6.50 -18.72
CA LEU A 40 -26.86 -6.97 -17.35
C LEU A 40 -25.59 -7.27 -16.55
N ILE A 41 -24.61 -7.97 -17.15
CA ILE A 41 -23.33 -8.31 -16.49
C ILE A 41 -22.56 -7.03 -16.14
N VAL A 42 -22.51 -6.05 -17.04
CA VAL A 42 -21.86 -4.77 -16.80
C VAL A 42 -22.54 -4.02 -15.64
N ILE A 43 -23.86 -3.98 -15.60
CA ILE A 43 -24.60 -3.35 -14.49
C ILE A 43 -24.30 -4.06 -13.17
N VAL A 44 -24.34 -5.39 -13.14
CA VAL A 44 -24.03 -6.17 -11.93
C VAL A 44 -22.59 -5.93 -11.47
N ALA A 45 -21.62 -5.85 -12.40
CA ALA A 45 -20.23 -5.55 -12.07
C ALA A 45 -20.07 -4.14 -11.49
N ILE A 46 -20.74 -3.14 -12.06
CA ILE A 46 -20.72 -1.76 -11.53
C ILE A 46 -21.32 -1.71 -10.13
N VAL A 47 -22.45 -2.39 -9.90
CA VAL A 47 -23.09 -2.46 -8.58
C VAL A 47 -22.21 -3.18 -7.57
N ALA A 48 -21.54 -4.28 -7.96
CA ALA A 48 -20.61 -4.99 -7.10
C ALA A 48 -19.41 -4.13 -6.69
N VAL A 49 -18.85 -3.35 -7.63
CA VAL A 49 -17.77 -2.39 -7.35
C VAL A 49 -18.26 -1.27 -6.42
N ALA A 50 -19.46 -0.74 -6.65
CA ALA A 50 -20.04 0.27 -5.78
C ALA A 50 -20.26 -0.26 -4.34
N ILE A 51 -20.79 -1.47 -4.19
CA ILE A 51 -20.96 -2.11 -2.87
C ILE A 51 -19.60 -2.34 -2.19
N ALA A 52 -18.61 -2.88 -2.91
CA ALA A 52 -17.26 -3.07 -2.39
C ALA A 52 -16.63 -1.75 -1.92
N SER A 53 -16.85 -0.66 -2.66
CA SER A 53 -16.35 0.67 -2.28
C SER A 53 -16.98 1.21 -0.99
N THR A 54 -18.23 0.87 -0.69
CA THR A 54 -18.90 1.28 0.56
C THR A 54 -18.49 0.47 1.79
N LEU A 55 -17.82 -0.67 1.61
CA LEU A 55 -17.36 -1.53 2.73
C LEU A 55 -16.01 -1.08 3.30
N PHE A 56 -15.27 -0.23 2.58
CA PHE A 56 -13.98 0.28 3.01
C PHE A 56 -14.16 1.70 3.57
N ILE A 57 -14.81 1.81 4.74
CA ILE A 57 -14.82 3.07 5.49
C ILE A 57 -13.51 3.10 6.28
N PRO A 58 -12.50 3.90 5.88
CA PRO A 58 -11.33 4.08 6.73
C PRO A 58 -11.81 4.60 8.09
N GLY A 59 -11.29 4.02 9.16
CA GLY A 59 -11.61 4.45 10.52
C GLY A 59 -11.28 5.94 10.73
N PRO A 60 -11.83 6.57 11.78
CA PRO A 60 -11.45 7.93 12.13
C PRO A 60 -9.93 8.01 12.34
N THR A 61 -9.34 9.11 11.88
CA THR A 61 -7.90 9.39 11.99
C THR A 61 -7.66 10.72 12.68
N GLN A 62 -6.47 10.90 13.23
CA GLN A 62 -5.96 12.14 13.79
C GLN A 62 -4.67 12.57 13.08
N ILE A 63 -4.42 13.87 13.06
CA ILE A 63 -3.12 14.42 12.63
C ILE A 63 -2.31 14.66 13.91
N VAL A 64 -1.11 14.10 13.94
CA VAL A 64 -0.12 14.32 14.98
C VAL A 64 1.08 15.05 14.38
N LYS A 65 1.68 15.93 15.18
CA LYS A 65 2.81 16.76 14.74
C LYS A 65 4.02 16.44 15.61
N VAL A 66 5.12 16.05 14.98
CA VAL A 66 6.43 15.88 15.64
C VAL A 66 7.37 16.89 15.02
N ASP A 67 7.78 17.87 15.83
CA ASP A 67 8.47 19.06 15.35
C ASP A 67 7.71 19.74 14.20
N ASP A 68 8.26 19.84 12.97
CA ASP A 68 7.55 20.45 11.82
C ASP A 68 7.00 19.43 10.80
N VAL A 69 6.96 18.14 11.18
CA VAL A 69 6.44 17.06 10.33
C VAL A 69 5.08 16.59 10.83
N GLU A 70 4.13 16.48 9.90
CA GLU A 70 2.80 15.96 10.16
C GLU A 70 2.67 14.50 9.77
N PHE A 71 2.09 13.72 10.67
CA PHE A 71 1.75 12.32 10.50
C PHE A 71 0.25 12.14 10.74
N GLN A 72 -0.35 11.20 10.02
CA GLN A 72 -1.71 10.76 10.26
C GLN A 72 -1.68 9.36 10.88
N LEU A 73 -2.36 9.24 12.02
CA LEU A 73 -2.55 7.99 12.77
C LEU A 73 -4.04 7.69 12.92
N PRO A 74 -4.45 6.43 13.16
CA PRO A 74 -5.79 6.10 13.63
C PRO A 74 -6.13 6.84 14.93
N ALA A 75 -7.40 7.21 15.09
CA ALA A 75 -7.86 8.05 16.21
C ALA A 75 -7.85 7.35 17.58
N ASP A 76 -7.67 6.03 17.62
CA ASP A 76 -7.54 5.21 18.83
C ASP A 76 -6.13 5.20 19.42
N TYR A 77 -5.13 5.73 18.71
CA TYR A 77 -3.80 5.96 19.28
C TYR A 77 -3.83 7.11 20.29
N VAL A 78 -3.38 6.85 21.51
CA VAL A 78 -3.30 7.82 22.60
C VAL A 78 -1.84 8.20 22.81
N MET A 79 -1.57 9.50 22.93
CA MET A 79 -0.21 10.01 23.17
C MET A 79 0.31 9.58 24.54
N GLU A 80 1.56 9.10 24.59
CA GLU A 80 2.30 8.74 25.80
C GLU A 80 3.31 9.84 26.15
N PRO A 81 2.93 10.86 26.93
CA PRO A 81 3.77 12.05 27.17
C PRO A 81 5.04 11.75 27.98
N ASP A 82 5.03 10.68 28.77
CA ASP A 82 6.16 10.19 29.55
C ASP A 82 7.31 9.62 28.69
N ARG A 83 7.04 9.37 27.40
CA ARG A 83 8.03 8.94 26.40
C ARG A 83 8.35 10.01 25.36
N THR A 84 8.06 11.28 25.69
CA THR A 84 8.46 12.40 24.85
C THR A 84 9.88 12.82 25.20
N GLU A 85 10.79 12.72 24.25
CA GLU A 85 12.19 13.11 24.42
C GLU A 85 12.53 14.25 23.48
N VAL A 86 13.13 15.32 24.03
CA VAL A 86 13.68 16.42 23.23
C VAL A 86 15.13 16.59 23.62
N SER A 87 16.03 16.44 22.65
CA SER A 87 17.46 16.69 22.83
C SER A 87 17.92 17.78 21.86
N ILE A 88 18.83 18.62 22.35
CA ILE A 88 19.45 19.69 21.57
C ILE A 88 20.95 19.57 21.82
N ASP A 89 21.71 19.21 20.79
CA ASP A 89 23.17 19.09 20.85
C ASP A 89 23.82 19.93 19.75
N GLU A 90 24.64 20.91 20.14
CA GLU A 90 25.31 21.91 19.30
C GLU A 90 24.42 22.62 18.26
N ASN A 91 24.02 21.91 17.20
CA ASN A 91 23.12 22.35 16.14
C ASN A 91 22.01 21.32 15.82
N VAL A 92 22.04 20.12 16.37
CA VAL A 92 21.06 19.06 16.14
C VAL A 92 19.91 19.21 17.13
N LYS A 93 18.68 19.30 16.64
CA LYS A 93 17.46 19.19 17.47
C LYS A 93 16.79 17.86 17.14
N SER A 94 16.67 16.97 18.12
CA SER A 94 15.88 15.74 18.01
C SER A 94 14.66 15.82 18.90
N THR A 95 13.51 15.44 18.35
CA THR A 95 12.23 15.36 19.05
C THR A 95 11.63 14.00 18.77
N ALA A 96 11.37 13.21 19.82
CA ALA A 96 10.68 11.94 19.75
C ALA A 96 9.37 12.04 20.55
N MET A 97 8.30 11.50 19.98
CA MET A 97 6.99 11.42 20.62
C MET A 97 6.39 10.04 20.39
N ALA A 98 5.61 9.56 21.35
CA ALA A 98 5.08 8.22 21.34
C ALA A 98 3.55 8.19 21.44
N TRP A 99 2.97 7.15 20.82
CA TRP A 99 1.55 6.84 20.85
C TRP A 99 1.34 5.34 20.99
N SER A 100 0.26 4.95 21.65
CA SER A 100 -0.14 3.54 21.74
C SER A 100 -1.64 3.35 21.62
N ASN A 101 -2.05 2.16 21.20
CA ASN A 101 -3.40 1.66 21.36
C ASN A 101 -3.36 0.28 22.03
N GLU A 102 -4.49 -0.44 22.03
CA GLU A 102 -4.56 -1.77 22.66
C GLU A 102 -3.64 -2.81 22.00
N LYS A 103 -3.18 -2.58 20.77
CA LYS A 103 -2.46 -3.56 19.96
C LYS A 103 -0.99 -3.20 19.75
N TYR A 104 -0.70 -1.93 19.53
CA TYR A 104 0.59 -1.47 19.01
C TYR A 104 1.06 -0.20 19.72
N PHE A 105 2.37 -0.02 19.66
CA PHE A 105 3.08 1.18 20.08
C PHE A 105 3.84 1.75 18.88
N ILE A 106 3.79 3.06 18.73
CA ILE A 106 4.46 3.83 17.68
C ILE A 106 5.22 4.96 18.35
N GLU A 107 6.49 5.10 18.01
CA GLU A 107 7.31 6.25 18.38
C GLU A 107 7.83 6.92 17.10
N ILE A 108 7.72 8.23 17.03
CA ILE A 108 8.12 9.01 15.88
C ILE A 108 9.17 10.00 16.36
N GLY A 109 10.39 9.86 15.84
CA GLY A 109 11.51 10.75 16.02
C GLY A 109 11.72 11.62 14.78
N VAL A 110 11.90 12.92 14.99
CA VAL A 110 12.33 13.87 13.97
C VAL A 110 13.61 14.54 14.45
N THR A 111 14.64 14.47 13.63
CA THR A 111 15.93 15.13 13.89
C THR A 111 16.20 16.17 12.81
N LYS A 112 16.39 17.41 13.25
CA LYS A 112 16.75 18.56 12.41
C LYS A 112 18.22 18.90 12.55
N THR A 113 18.85 19.20 11.43
CA THR A 113 20.27 19.55 11.36
C THR A 113 20.46 20.77 10.45
N PRO A 114 20.47 21.97 11.04
CA PRO A 114 20.64 23.22 10.31
C PRO A 114 21.98 23.27 9.57
N GLY A 115 21.93 23.60 8.28
CA GLY A 115 23.06 24.21 7.56
C GLY A 115 24.03 23.29 6.84
N SER A 116 23.94 21.96 6.94
CA SER A 116 24.85 21.05 6.23
C SER A 116 24.20 20.09 5.23
N GLY A 117 22.87 19.95 5.26
CA GLY A 117 22.19 18.92 4.49
C GLY A 117 22.54 17.55 5.08
N PHE A 118 21.59 16.92 5.75
CA PHE A 118 21.83 15.57 6.25
C PHE A 118 21.88 14.62 5.06
N ASP A 119 23.00 13.92 4.89
CA ASP A 119 23.03 12.77 3.99
C ASP A 119 22.28 11.64 4.71
N SER A 120 20.98 11.56 4.48
CA SER A 120 20.14 10.48 4.98
C SER A 120 20.66 9.10 4.55
N GLU A 121 21.45 9.01 3.47
CA GLU A 121 22.12 7.77 3.08
C GLU A 121 23.29 7.44 4.02
N GLU A 122 24.06 8.43 4.49
CA GLU A 122 25.18 8.21 5.43
C GLU A 122 24.69 7.75 6.81
N VAL A 123 23.69 8.44 7.36
CA VAL A 123 23.12 8.05 8.67
C VAL A 123 22.49 6.67 8.59
N ALA A 124 21.79 6.37 7.51
CA ALA A 124 21.10 5.11 7.41
C ALA A 124 22.03 3.95 6.98
N ALA A 125 23.13 4.22 6.28
CA ALA A 125 24.23 3.27 6.07
C ALA A 125 24.96 2.93 7.37
N SER A 126 25.03 3.84 8.33
CA SER A 126 25.68 3.59 9.63
C SER A 126 24.92 2.64 10.55
N LEU A 127 23.62 2.40 10.28
CA LEU A 127 22.73 1.66 11.18
C LEU A 127 22.51 0.20 10.76
N GLU A 128 23.24 -0.31 9.76
CA GLU A 128 23.10 -1.68 9.23
C GLU A 128 21.68 -2.04 8.73
N GLY A 129 20.83 -1.04 8.48
CA GLY A 129 19.47 -1.24 7.99
C GLY A 129 19.41 -1.77 6.55
N THR A 130 18.31 -2.44 6.21
CA THR A 130 18.06 -2.90 4.84
C THR A 130 17.44 -1.78 4.02
N PRO A 131 18.05 -1.35 2.89
CA PRO A 131 17.47 -0.33 2.02
C PRO A 131 16.09 -0.76 1.50
N THR A 132 15.08 0.10 1.66
CA THR A 132 13.70 -0.17 1.23
C THR A 132 12.98 1.10 0.79
N LYS A 133 11.72 0.94 0.35
CA LYS A 133 10.81 2.06 0.10
C LYS A 133 9.52 1.89 0.89
N MET A 134 9.18 2.90 1.68
CA MET A 134 7.95 2.95 2.48
C MET A 134 7.42 4.38 2.51
N TYR A 135 6.10 4.55 2.57
CA TYR A 135 5.44 5.87 2.57
C TYR A 135 5.77 6.78 1.37
N GLY A 136 6.30 6.21 0.27
CA GLY A 136 6.76 6.97 -0.89
C GLY A 136 8.21 7.47 -0.78
N TYR A 137 8.91 7.18 0.31
CA TYR A 137 10.30 7.59 0.55
C TYR A 137 11.26 6.40 0.41
N SER A 138 12.45 6.67 -0.11
CA SER A 138 13.59 5.77 0.05
C SER A 138 14.13 5.90 1.47
N GLY A 139 14.42 4.78 2.09
CA GLY A 139 14.90 4.75 3.46
C GLY A 139 15.45 3.38 3.83
N TYR A 140 15.62 3.16 5.12
CA TYR A 140 16.24 1.95 5.64
C TYR A 140 15.35 1.36 6.73
N TYR A 141 15.14 0.05 6.63
CA TYR A 141 14.35 -0.72 7.57
C TYR A 141 15.27 -1.48 8.52
N LEU A 142 14.99 -1.37 9.81
CA LEU A 142 15.70 -2.06 10.88
C LEU A 142 14.70 -2.93 11.64
N GLU A 143 15.08 -4.17 11.90
CA GLU A 143 14.31 -5.07 12.76
C GLU A 143 15.12 -5.33 14.02
N TYR A 144 14.52 -5.03 15.17
CA TYR A 144 15.15 -5.26 16.47
C TYR A 144 14.64 -6.58 17.02
N GLU A 145 15.56 -7.51 17.31
CA GLU A 145 15.21 -8.84 17.82
C GLU A 145 14.27 -8.74 19.04
N ASN A 146 13.01 -9.15 18.84
CA ASN A 146 11.95 -9.16 19.87
C ASN A 146 11.56 -7.79 20.45
N GLN A 147 11.87 -6.68 19.78
CA GLN A 147 11.56 -5.34 20.29
C GLN A 147 10.68 -4.52 19.34
N GLY A 148 10.80 -4.72 18.03
CA GLY A 148 10.00 -4.01 17.05
C GLY A 148 10.76 -3.77 15.75
N ALA A 149 10.40 -2.73 15.02
CA ALA A 149 11.06 -2.33 13.80
C ALA A 149 11.12 -0.80 13.68
N ALA A 150 12.11 -0.30 12.97
CA ALA A 150 12.22 1.11 12.64
C ALA A 150 12.36 1.33 11.12
N PHE A 151 11.78 2.42 10.65
CA PHE A 151 11.99 2.93 9.30
C PHE A 151 12.56 4.34 9.37
N ILE A 152 13.72 4.53 8.72
CA ILE A 152 14.47 5.79 8.74
C ILE A 152 14.54 6.35 7.33
N PHE A 153 14.17 7.62 7.17
CA PHE A 153 14.14 8.28 5.87
C PHE A 153 14.42 9.78 6.00
N GLY A 154 14.92 10.39 4.93
CA GLY A 154 15.20 11.82 4.86
C GLY A 154 14.03 12.64 4.33
N LEU A 155 13.84 13.83 4.89
CA LEU A 155 12.96 14.89 4.42
C LEU A 155 13.74 16.21 4.31
N LYS A 156 14.31 16.49 3.13
CA LYS A 156 15.07 17.73 2.84
C LYS A 156 16.21 18.04 3.84
N ASP A 157 15.90 18.71 4.95
CA ASP A 157 16.83 19.13 6.01
C ASP A 157 16.59 18.36 7.34
N GLU A 158 15.79 17.29 7.30
CA GLU A 158 15.37 16.50 8.45
C GLU A 158 15.58 15.01 8.20
N VAL A 159 15.81 14.27 9.28
CA VAL A 159 15.69 12.80 9.30
C VAL A 159 14.53 12.41 10.18
N CYS A 160 13.66 11.58 9.63
CA CYS A 160 12.57 10.96 10.34
C CYS A 160 12.91 9.51 10.65
N MET A 161 12.61 9.10 11.87
CA MET A 161 12.62 7.71 12.32
C MET A 161 11.23 7.38 12.83
N ILE A 162 10.61 6.35 12.27
CA ILE A 162 9.36 5.78 12.79
C ILE A 162 9.73 4.44 13.38
N TYR A 163 9.63 4.32 14.69
CA TYR A 163 9.74 3.06 15.41
C TYR A 163 8.35 2.52 15.71
N VAL A 164 8.18 1.21 15.57
CA VAL A 164 6.95 0.50 15.88
C VAL A 164 7.23 -0.77 16.67
N SER A 165 6.36 -1.14 17.60
CA SER A 165 6.49 -2.38 18.37
C SER A 165 6.27 -3.65 17.54
N HIS A 166 5.62 -3.52 16.38
CA HIS A 166 5.36 -4.64 15.46
C HIS A 166 5.32 -4.12 14.01
N PRO A 167 5.89 -4.83 13.01
CA PRO A 167 5.95 -4.36 11.63
C PRO A 167 4.60 -3.94 11.03
N ASP A 168 3.53 -4.69 11.32
CA ASP A 168 2.16 -4.35 10.88
C ASP A 168 1.69 -2.95 11.30
N ALA A 169 2.24 -2.35 12.37
CA ALA A 169 1.85 -1.01 12.79
C ALA A 169 2.39 0.08 11.86
N PHE A 170 3.31 -0.24 10.94
CA PHE A 170 3.68 0.69 9.87
C PHE A 170 2.49 1.02 8.96
N ASP A 171 1.51 0.13 8.79
CA ASP A 171 0.32 0.39 7.97
C ASP A 171 -0.60 1.47 8.59
N ASP A 172 -0.46 1.73 9.90
CA ASP A 172 -1.20 2.76 10.61
C ASP A 172 -0.60 4.16 10.44
N VAL A 173 0.66 4.27 10.01
CA VAL A 173 1.33 5.57 9.87
C VAL A 173 1.21 6.08 8.43
N LYS A 174 0.84 7.35 8.29
CA LYS A 174 0.96 8.09 7.03
C LYS A 174 1.74 9.37 7.23
N VAL A 175 2.79 9.56 6.44
CA VAL A 175 3.55 10.82 6.41
C VAL A 175 2.79 11.81 5.51
N ILE A 176 2.29 12.91 6.07
CA ILE A 176 1.58 13.94 5.30
C ILE A 176 2.57 14.89 4.62
N GLY A 177 3.58 15.36 5.35
CA GLY A 177 4.61 16.25 4.84
C GLY A 177 5.16 17.23 5.89
N GLN A 178 5.96 18.20 5.43
CA GLN A 178 6.49 19.30 6.25
C GLN A 178 5.51 20.48 6.26
N VAL A 179 5.29 21.06 7.44
CA VAL A 179 4.58 22.33 7.59
C VAL A 179 5.60 23.46 7.46
N TYR A 180 5.58 24.17 6.34
CA TYR A 180 6.31 25.43 6.20
C TYR A 180 5.43 26.54 6.78
N GLU A 181 5.79 27.07 7.95
CA GLU A 181 5.28 28.37 8.43
C GLU A 181 5.95 29.53 7.69
#